data_AF-A0A2P2BZ43-F1
#
_entry.id   AF-A0A2P2BZ43-F1
#
_cell.length_a   1.000
_cell.length_b   1.000
_cell.length_c   1.000
_cell.angle_alpha   90.00
_cell.angle_beta   90.00
_cell.angle_gamma   90.00
#
_symmetry.space_group_name_H-M   'P 1'
#
loop_
_entity.id
_entity.type
_entity.pdbx_description
1 polymer ?
#
loop_
_entity_poly.entity_id
_entity_poly.type
_entity_poly.pdbx_seq_one_letter_code
_entity_poly.pdbx_strand_id
1 'polypeptide(L)'
;MTTTAKSIRTPAQVLAVLRDELRERRQARVELRALERELAHYTSPNDVDDLLASLRDQDSEAAEQIRGIVSRNVREHRMAS
;
A
#
# COMPACT_ATOMS: atom_id res chain seq x y z
N MET A 1 -15.39 42.04 15.45
CA MET A 1 -16.42 41.25 14.73
C MET A 1 -15.68 40.36 13.73
N THR A 2 -15.56 39.06 14.00
CA THR A 2 -14.87 38.11 13.12
C THR A 2 -15.87 37.51 12.13
N THR A 3 -15.84 37.96 10.88
CA THR A 3 -16.64 37.35 9.82
C THR A 3 -15.92 36.08 9.36
N THR A 4 -16.38 34.91 9.81
CA THR A 4 -16.00 33.63 9.22
C THR A 4 -16.60 33.57 7.82
N ALA A 5 -15.80 33.89 6.81
CA ALA A 5 -16.18 33.69 5.41
C ALA A 5 -16.31 32.18 5.16
N LYS A 6 -17.54 31.69 5.02
CA LYS A 6 -17.85 30.32 4.60
C LYS A 6 -17.37 30.15 3.16
N SER A 7 -16.22 29.52 2.96
CA SER A 7 -15.65 29.25 1.63
C SER A 7 -16.61 28.37 0.83
N ILE A 8 -17.31 28.96 -0.14
CA ILE A 8 -18.17 28.24 -1.08
C ILE A 8 -17.27 27.71 -2.19
N ARG A 9 -16.85 26.45 -2.09
CA ARG A 9 -16.13 25.80 -3.19
C ARG A 9 -17.06 25.67 -4.38
N THR A 10 -16.58 26.00 -5.57
CA THR A 10 -17.35 25.78 -6.79
C THR A 10 -17.42 24.28 -7.09
N PRO A 11 -18.43 23.81 -7.84
CA PRO A 11 -18.54 22.40 -8.23
C PRO A 11 -17.26 21.87 -8.93
N ALA A 12 -16.58 22.71 -9.73
CA ALA A 12 -15.32 22.37 -10.37
C ALA A 12 -14.17 22.14 -9.37
N GLN A 13 -14.12 22.91 -8.28
CA GLN A 13 -13.11 22.74 -7.22
C GLN A 13 -13.36 21.46 -6.40
N VAL A 14 -14.62 21.10 -6.18
CA VAL A 14 -14.98 19.83 -5.50
C VAL A 14 -14.57 18.64 -6.36
N LEU A 15 -14.84 18.67 -7.67
CA LEU A 15 -14.44 17.61 -8.60
C LEU A 15 -12.92 17.47 -8.72
N ALA A 16 -12.18 18.57 -8.69
CA ALA A 16 -10.72 18.53 -8.71
C ALA A 16 -10.16 17.76 -7.50
N VAL A 17 -10.63 18.09 -6.28
CA VAL A 17 -10.23 17.39 -5.04
C VAL A 17 -10.56 15.91 -5.11
N LEU A 18 -11.78 15.55 -5.51
CA LEU A 18 -12.19 14.14 -5.64
C LEU A 18 -11.36 13.38 -6.67
N ARG A 19 -11.04 14.01 -7.81
CA ARG A 19 -10.20 13.42 -8.85
C ARG A 19 -8.78 13.20 -8.34
N ASP A 20 -8.26 14.16 -7.58
CA ASP A 20 -6.91 14.09 -7.03
C ASP A 20 -6.84 13.01 -5.95
N GLU A 21 -7.82 12.91 -5.04
CA GLU A 21 -7.94 11.77 -4.11
C GLU A 21 -8.05 10.43 -4.84
N LEU A 22 -8.84 10.34 -5.91
CA LEU A 22 -8.95 9.11 -6.71
C LEU A 22 -7.65 8.80 -7.45
N ARG A 23 -6.87 9.82 -7.83
CA ARG A 23 -5.56 9.66 -8.45
C ARG A 23 -4.56 9.13 -7.44
N GLU A 24 -4.52 9.69 -6.23
CA GLU A 24 -3.70 9.21 -5.12
C GLU A 24 -4.04 7.77 -4.77
N ARG A 25 -5.34 7.44 -4.61
CA ARG A 25 -5.78 6.06 -4.39
C ARG A 25 -5.39 5.11 -5.52
N ARG A 26 -5.45 5.57 -6.78
CA ARG A 26 -5.01 4.77 -7.93
C ARG A 26 -3.50 4.56 -7.92
N GLN A 27 -2.73 5.60 -7.59
CA GLN A 27 -1.28 5.53 -7.52
C GLN A 27 -0.84 4.54 -6.42
N ALA A 28 -1.42 4.65 -5.23
CA ALA A 28 -1.19 3.71 -4.13
C ALA A 28 -1.55 2.25 -4.52
N ARG A 29 -2.64 2.05 -5.28
CA ARG A 29 -2.99 0.71 -5.80
C ARG A 29 -2.01 0.20 -6.86
N VAL A 30 -1.48 1.07 -7.71
CA VAL A 30 -0.49 0.70 -8.73
C VAL A 30 0.83 0.31 -8.07
N GLU A 31 1.27 1.09 -7.08
CA GLU A 31 2.46 0.81 -6.28
C GLU A 31 2.30 -0.49 -5.50
N LEU A 32 1.16 -0.70 -4.83
CA LEU A 32 0.85 -1.96 -4.17
C LEU A 32 0.91 -3.15 -5.13
N ARG A 33 0.30 -3.04 -6.32
CA ARG A 33 0.34 -4.12 -7.34
C ARG A 33 1.74 -4.34 -7.91
N ALA A 34 2.58 -3.32 -7.97
CA ALA A 34 3.97 -3.46 -8.38
C ALA A 34 4.74 -4.23 -7.30
N LEU A 35 4.58 -3.83 -6.03
CA LEU A 35 5.16 -4.48 -4.87
C LEU A 35 4.70 -5.95 -4.75
N GLU A 36 3.40 -6.24 -4.91
CA GLU A 36 2.88 -7.62 -4.91
C GLU A 36 3.53 -8.48 -6.00
N ARG A 37 3.78 -7.92 -7.19
CA ARG A 37 4.45 -8.64 -8.28
C ARG A 37 5.92 -8.89 -8.01
N GLU A 38 6.62 -7.92 -7.44
CA GLU A 38 8.02 -8.08 -7.04
C GLU A 38 8.16 -9.12 -5.93
N LEU A 39 7.25 -9.09 -4.95
CA LEU A 39 7.22 -10.03 -3.83
C LEU A 39 6.66 -11.41 -4.19
N ALA A 40 6.04 -11.58 -5.36
CA ALA A 40 5.48 -12.86 -5.80
C ALA A 40 6.53 -13.96 -5.95
N HIS A 41 7.80 -13.59 -6.11
CA HIS A 41 8.92 -14.54 -6.21
C HIS A 41 9.41 -15.05 -4.84
N TYR A 42 9.03 -14.39 -3.73
CA TYR A 42 9.37 -14.82 -2.37
C TYR A 42 8.39 -15.90 -1.89
N THR A 43 8.57 -17.12 -2.39
CA THR A 43 7.74 -18.29 -2.05
C THR A 43 8.50 -19.38 -1.29
N SER A 44 9.84 -19.36 -1.35
CA SER A 44 10.71 -20.24 -0.57
C SER A 44 10.73 -19.81 0.90
N PRO A 45 10.61 -20.74 1.87
CA PRO A 45 10.72 -20.41 3.29
C PRO A 45 11.99 -19.65 3.65
N ASN A 46 13.13 -20.00 3.06
CA ASN A 46 14.41 -19.36 3.38
C ASN A 46 14.48 -17.90 2.88
N ASP A 47 14.05 -17.65 1.64
CA ASP A 47 14.06 -16.29 1.07
C ASP A 47 13.11 -15.36 1.83
N VAL A 48 12.01 -15.92 2.34
CA VAL A 48 11.04 -15.22 3.19
C VAL A 48 11.64 -14.91 4.55
N ASP A 49 12.29 -15.87 5.19
CA ASP A 49 12.92 -15.66 6.50
C ASP A 49 14.03 -14.61 6.43
N ASP A 50 14.84 -14.61 5.37
CA ASP A 50 15.86 -13.60 5.12
C ASP A 50 15.26 -12.19 4.94
N LEU A 51 14.20 -12.08 4.16
CA LEU A 51 13.48 -10.81 3.96
C LEU A 51 12.85 -10.32 5.26
N LEU A 52 12.20 -11.21 6.02
CA LEU A 52 11.58 -10.87 7.31
C LEU A 52 12.63 -10.45 8.35
N ALA A 53 13.80 -11.10 8.35
CA ALA A 53 14.92 -10.71 9.20
C ALA A 53 15.42 -9.29 8.88
N SER A 54 15.47 -8.91 7.60
CA SER A 54 15.87 -7.56 7.17
C SER A 54 14.87 -6.46 7.60
N LEU A 55 13.59 -6.84 7.80
CA LEU A 55 12.51 -5.94 8.22
C LEU A 55 12.29 -5.91 9.73
N ARG A 56 13.04 -6.71 10.50
CA ARG A 56 12.79 -6.92 11.94
C ARG A 56 12.83 -5.64 12.76
N ASP A 57 13.76 -4.74 12.45
CA ASP A 57 13.94 -3.48 13.18
C ASP A 57 13.22 -2.30 12.50
N GLN A 58 12.37 -2.58 11.50
CA GLN A 58 11.60 -1.57 10.78
C GLN A 58 10.14 -1.55 11.23
N ASP A 59 9.79 -0.52 12.00
CA ASP A 59 8.43 -0.18 12.43
C ASP A 59 7.79 0.88 11.52
N SER A 60 7.74 0.59 10.22
CA SER A 60 7.05 1.43 9.24
C SER A 60 5.83 0.72 8.67
N GLU A 61 4.83 1.50 8.23
CA GLU A 61 3.64 0.99 7.53
C GLU A 61 4.03 0.17 6.29
N ALA A 62 5.09 0.57 5.59
CA ALA A 62 5.63 -0.16 4.44
C ALA A 62 6.18 -1.54 4.85
N ALA A 63 6.93 -1.62 5.95
CA ALA A 63 7.45 -2.88 6.46
C ALA A 63 6.32 -3.83 6.90
N GLU A 64 5.27 -3.31 7.55
CA GLU A 64 4.06 -4.10 7.87
C GLU A 64 3.37 -4.64 6.61
N GLN A 65 3.24 -3.81 5.59
CA GLN A 65 2.62 -4.19 4.33
C GLN A 65 3.41 -5.30 3.63
N ILE A 66 4.75 -5.19 3.57
CA ILE A 66 5.62 -6.23 3.01
C ILE A 66 5.50 -7.53 3.80
N ARG A 67 5.55 -7.48 5.14
CA ARG A 67 5.33 -8.66 6.01
C ARG A 67 4.01 -9.36 5.69
N GLY A 68 2.94 -8.59 5.50
CA GLY A 68 1.61 -9.11 5.14
C GLY A 68 1.58 -9.81 3.79
N ILE A 69 2.14 -9.19 2.75
CA ILE A 69 2.16 -9.75 1.38
C ILE A 69 2.95 -11.06 1.33
N VAL A 70 4.16 -11.07 1.87
CA VAL A 70 5.04 -12.24 1.81
C VAL A 70 4.45 -13.42 2.61
N SER A 71 3.90 -13.14 3.80
CA SER A 71 3.21 -14.16 4.61
C SER A 71 1.98 -14.74 3.91
N ARG A 72 1.33 -13.98 3.03
CA ARG A 72 0.22 -14.47 2.20
C ARG A 72 0.74 -15.35 1.06
N ASN A 73 1.78 -14.92 0.35
CA ASN A 73 2.37 -15.66 -0.77
C ASN A 73 2.84 -17.05 -0.35
N VAL A 74 3.52 -17.17 0.80
CA VAL A 74 3.95 -18.48 1.34
C VAL A 74 2.76 -19.38 1.67
N ARG A 75 1.68 -18.82 2.24
CA ARG A 75 0.47 -19.57 2.54
C ARG A 75 -0.19 -20.09 1.27
N GLU A 76 -0.33 -19.24 0.26
CA GLU A 76 -0.91 -19.62 -1.03
C GLU A 76 -0.05 -20.68 -1.73
N HIS A 77 1.27 -20.53 -1.73
CA HIS A 77 2.18 -21.51 -2.33
C HIS A 77 2.14 -22.87 -1.62
N ARG A 78 2.10 -22.89 -0.27
CA ARG A 78 1.94 -24.11 0.53
C ARG A 78 0.62 -24.85 0.29
N MET A 79 -0.43 -24.15 -0.14
CA MET A 79 -1.70 -24.80 -0.49
C MET A 79 -1.76 -25.29 -1.93
N ALA A 80 -0.88 -24.78 -2.81
CA ALA A 80 -0.83 -25.15 -4.22
C ALA A 80 0.14 -26.31 -4.52
N SER A 81 1.04 -26.65 -3.58
CA SER A 81 1.92 -27.82 -3.62
C SER A 81 1.31 -29.01 -2.87
#